data_AF-A0A1C6FLX4-F1
#
_entry.id   AF-A0A1C6FLX4-F1
#
_cell.length_a   1.000
_cell.length_b   1.000
_cell.length_c   1.000
_cell.angle_alpha   90.00
_cell.angle_beta   90.00
_cell.angle_gamma   90.00
#
_symmetry.space_group_name_H-M   'P 1'
#
loop_
_entity.id
_entity.type
_entity.pdbx_description
1 polymer ?
#
loop_
_entity_poly.entity_id
_entity_poly.type
_entity_poly.pdbx_seq_one_letter_code
_entity_poly.pdbx_strand_id
1 'polypeptide(L)'
;MRQYHMISAKRMGWDQIYDYYLFPTDRYTKKSALAEFYPVTKETMKNNGQWYKYTAYEFRGETYYDIIYDGIYDESNLLRRGFTKEELDNM
;
A
#
# COMPACT_ATOMS: atom_id res chain seq x y z
N MET A 1 15.15 13.97 11.62
CA MET A 1 14.21 14.05 10.49
C MET A 1 13.36 12.80 10.56
N ARG A 2 12.03 12.92 10.53
CA ARG A 2 11.16 11.74 10.68
C ARG A 2 11.23 10.88 9.42
N GLN A 3 11.17 9.57 9.60
CA GLN A 3 11.30 8.58 8.53
C GLN A 3 10.04 7.73 8.46
N TYR A 4 9.71 7.30 7.25
CA TYR A 4 8.49 6.56 6.96
C TYR A 4 8.79 5.36 6.07
N HIS A 5 8.22 4.21 6.40
CA HIS A 5 8.04 3.12 5.47
C HIS A 5 6.98 3.52 4.43
N MET A 6 7.31 3.41 3.14
CA MET A 6 6.35 3.65 2.06
C MET A 6 5.89 2.34 1.44
N ILE A 7 4.58 2.18 1.29
CA ILE A 7 3.94 1.06 0.62
C ILE A 7 3.07 1.60 -0.50
N SER A 8 3.33 1.15 -1.73
CA SER A 8 2.46 1.36 -2.88
C SER A 8 1.44 0.22 -2.95
N ALA A 9 0.15 0.55 -2.87
CA ALA A 9 -0.94 -0.39 -2.97
C ALA A 9 -1.61 -0.26 -4.34
N LYS A 10 -1.50 -1.30 -5.18
CA LYS A 10 -2.01 -1.28 -6.56
C LYS A 10 -3.51 -1.52 -6.56
N ARG A 11 -4.29 -0.61 -7.13
CA ARG A 11 -5.74 -0.78 -7.29
C ARG A 11 -6.08 -1.93 -8.24
N MET A 12 -7.28 -2.47 -8.05
CA MET A 12 -7.85 -3.43 -8.99
C MET A 12 -8.06 -2.79 -10.36
N GLY A 13 -7.91 -3.59 -11.41
CA GLY A 13 -8.09 -3.17 -12.80
C GLY A 13 -6.82 -3.29 -13.63
N TRP A 14 -6.93 -2.84 -14.89
CA TRP A 14 -5.82 -2.89 -15.85
C TRP A 14 -4.89 -1.69 -15.73
N ASP A 15 -5.39 -0.58 -15.20
CA ASP A 15 -4.63 0.64 -15.04
C ASP A 15 -3.58 0.49 -13.93
N GLN A 16 -2.46 1.19 -14.09
CA GLN A 16 -1.38 1.23 -13.12
C GLN A 16 -1.61 2.35 -12.10
N ILE A 17 -2.73 2.25 -11.38
CA ILE A 17 -3.12 3.22 -10.35
C ILE A 17 -2.71 2.69 -8.99
N TYR A 18 -2.07 3.54 -8.20
CA TYR A 18 -1.54 3.21 -6.88
C TYR A 18 -2.01 4.21 -5.84
N ASP A 19 -2.35 3.70 -4.67
CA ASP A 19 -2.47 4.49 -3.44
C ASP A 19 -1.19 4.33 -2.63
N TYR A 20 -0.69 5.43 -2.06
CA TYR A 20 0.55 5.44 -1.31
C TYR A 20 0.27 5.56 0.18
N TYR A 21 0.80 4.62 0.95
CA TYR A 21 0.64 4.58 2.40
C TYR A 21 1.99 4.73 3.09
N LEU A 22 2.01 5.62 4.08
CA LEU A 22 3.20 5.94 4.86
C LEU A 22 3.01 5.47 6.30
N PHE A 23 4.01 4.78 6.83
CA PHE A 23 4.02 4.28 8.19
C PHE A 23 5.28 4.79 8.92
N PRO A 24 5.16 5.57 10.01
CA PRO A 24 6.32 6.10 10.72
C PRO A 24 7.25 4.99 11.25
N THR A 25 8.56 5.07 11.00
CA THR A 25 9.53 4.02 11.37
C THR A 25 9.79 3.91 12.86
N ASP A 26 9.43 4.94 13.63
CA ASP A 26 9.50 4.96 15.09
C ASP A 26 8.35 4.19 15.75
N ARG A 27 7.28 3.91 14.99
CA ARG A 27 6.10 3.14 15.44
C ARG A 27 5.97 1.78 14.75
N TYR A 28 6.41 1.70 13.49
CA TYR A 28 6.28 0.51 12.66
C TYR A 28 7.66 0.00 12.22
N THR A 29 7.80 -1.32 12.22
CA THR A 29 8.84 -1.99 11.44
C THR A 29 8.33 -2.25 10.03
N LYS A 30 9.22 -2.53 9.07
CA LYS A 30 8.83 -3.00 7.73
C LYS A 30 7.80 -4.15 7.80
N LYS A 31 8.04 -5.13 8.68
CA LYS A 31 7.16 -6.30 8.81
C LYS A 31 5.79 -5.92 9.34
N SER A 32 5.72 -5.05 10.36
CA SER A 32 4.43 -4.64 10.92
C SER A 32 3.66 -3.72 9.98
N ALA A 33 4.33 -2.82 9.24
CA ALA A 33 3.68 -1.99 8.22
C ALA A 33 3.04 -2.83 7.10
N LEU A 34 3.74 -3.86 6.62
CA LEU A 34 3.17 -4.80 5.64
C LEU A 34 2.03 -5.64 6.21
N ALA A 35 2.07 -5.97 7.50
CA ALA A 35 1.05 -6.79 8.15
C ALA A 35 -0.30 -6.08 8.32
N GLU A 36 -0.35 -4.75 8.18
CA GLU A 36 -1.60 -3.98 8.15
C GLU A 36 -2.46 -4.31 6.92
N PHE A 37 -1.83 -4.82 5.85
CA PHE A 37 -2.51 -5.24 4.63
C PHE A 37 -2.85 -6.74 4.71
N TYR A 38 -4.12 -7.04 4.99
CA TYR A 38 -4.55 -8.40 5.23
C TYR A 38 -4.73 -9.16 3.92
N PRO A 39 -4.01 -10.29 3.70
CA PRO A 39 -4.18 -11.09 2.51
C PRO A 39 -5.55 -11.78 2.54
N VAL A 40 -6.29 -11.66 1.45
CA VAL A 40 -7.60 -12.28 1.25
C VAL A 40 -7.61 -13.05 -0.06
N THR A 41 -8.31 -14.19 -0.09
CA THR A 41 -8.52 -14.93 -1.34
C THR A 41 -9.75 -14.38 -2.04
N LYS A 42 -9.60 -13.96 -3.30
CA LYS A 42 -10.69 -13.52 -4.18
C LYS A 42 -10.72 -14.39 -5.43
N GLU A 43 -11.80 -14.30 -6.18
CA GLU A 43 -11.99 -15.07 -7.41
C GLU A 43 -12.28 -14.13 -8.58
N THR A 44 -11.83 -14.51 -9.77
CA THR A 44 -12.13 -13.79 -11.01
C THR A 44 -12.40 -14.78 -12.14
N MET A 45 -13.40 -14.49 -12.96
CA MET A 45 -13.71 -15.28 -14.15
C MET A 45 -12.90 -14.78 -15.33
N LYS A 46 -12.12 -15.65 -15.96
CA LYS A 46 -11.39 -15.31 -17.19
C LYS A 46 -12.24 -15.61 -18.43
N ASN A 47 -11.78 -15.11 -19.57
CA ASN A 47 -12.47 -15.24 -20.87
C ASN A 47 -12.68 -16.70 -21.32
N ASN A 48 -11.99 -17.66 -20.71
CA ASN A 48 -12.19 -19.10 -20.94
C ASN A 48 -13.32 -19.71 -20.08
N GLY A 49 -14.09 -18.90 -19.36
CA GLY A 49 -15.19 -19.32 -18.50
C GLY A 49 -14.78 -20.02 -17.20
N GLN A 50 -13.48 -20.04 -16.87
CA GLN A 50 -12.98 -20.64 -15.64
C GLN A 50 -12.77 -19.57 -14.56
N TRP A 51 -13.11 -19.93 -13.32
CA TRP A 51 -12.81 -19.13 -12.14
C TRP A 51 -11.40 -19.40 -11.64
N TYR A 52 -10.66 -18.32 -11.39
CA TYR A 52 -9.31 -18.36 -10.84
C TYR A 52 -9.27 -17.64 -9.51
N LYS A 53 -8.70 -18.33 -8.52
CA LYS A 53 -8.39 -17.73 -7.22
C LYS A 53 -7.13 -16.88 -7.34
N TYR A 54 -7.11 -15.76 -6.64
CA TYR A 54 -5.93 -14.93 -6.48
C TYR A 54 -5.92 -14.32 -5.07
N THR A 55 -4.73 -13.94 -4.62
CA THR A 55 -4.56 -13.18 -3.38
C THR A 55 -4.72 -11.71 -3.68
N ALA A 56 -5.57 -11.04 -2.93
CA ALA A 56 -5.69 -9.59 -2.85
C ALA A 56 -5.34 -9.15 -1.43
N TYR A 57 -5.25 -7.85 -1.19
CA TYR A 57 -4.90 -7.28 0.10
C TYR A 57 -5.93 -6.26 0.55
N GLU A 58 -6.48 -6.42 1.75
CA GLU A 58 -7.46 -5.50 2.32
C GLU A 58 -6.81 -4.58 3.35
N PHE A 59 -7.09 -3.28 3.25
CA PHE A 59 -6.61 -2.26 4.20
C PHE A 59 -7.59 -1.10 4.27
N ARG A 60 -8.02 -0.73 5.48
CA ARG A 60 -8.96 0.39 5.75
C ARG A 60 -10.24 0.36 4.88
N GLY A 61 -10.76 -0.84 4.61
CA GLY A 61 -11.97 -1.04 3.80
C GLY A 61 -11.75 -1.10 2.29
N GLU A 62 -10.53 -0.81 1.82
CA GLU A 62 -10.16 -0.93 0.40
C GLU A 62 -9.56 -2.30 0.08
N THR A 63 -9.69 -2.74 -1.18
CA THR A 63 -9.08 -3.98 -1.68
C THR A 63 -8.10 -3.69 -2.81
N TYR A 64 -6.88 -4.17 -2.64
CA TYR A 64 -5.76 -3.99 -3.56
C TYR A 64 -5.39 -5.29 -4.26
N TYR A 65 -4.97 -5.18 -5.51
CA TYR A 65 -4.47 -6.31 -6.29
C TYR A 65 -3.09 -6.76 -5.79
N ASP A 66 -2.24 -5.81 -5.43
CA ASP A 66 -0.87 -6.07 -4.98
C ASP A 66 -0.38 -4.96 -4.06
N ILE A 67 0.63 -5.25 -3.24
CA ILE A 67 1.29 -4.29 -2.35
C ILE A 67 2.80 -4.37 -2.53
N ILE A 68 3.44 -3.20 -2.65
CA ILE A 68 4.88 -3.09 -2.91
C ILE A 68 5.49 -2.26 -1.80
N TYR A 69 6.55 -2.79 -1.17
CA TYR A 69 7.34 -2.03 -0.20
C TYR A 69 8.43 -1.23 -0.93
N ASP A 70 8.32 0.09 -0.92
CA ASP A 70 9.20 0.98 -1.69
C ASP A 70 10.44 1.43 -0.93
N GLY A 71 10.54 1.15 0.37
CA GLY A 71 11.67 1.54 1.21
C GLY A 71 11.32 2.54 2.30
N ILE A 72 12.38 3.14 2.85
CA ILE A 72 12.29 4.19 3.86
C ILE A 72 12.53 5.53 3.18
N TYR A 73 11.68 6.50 3.49
CA TYR A 73 11.77 7.86 3.00
C TYR A 73 11.82 8.83 4.17
N ASP A 74 12.71 9.82 4.07
CA ASP A 74 12.72 10.94 5.01
C ASP A 74 11.59 11.92 4.68
N GLU A 75 11.12 12.65 5.69
CA GLU A 75 10.11 13.70 5.55
C GLU A 75 10.41 14.67 4.39
N SER A 76 11.66 15.15 4.25
CA SER A 76 12.03 16.05 3.16
C SER A 76 11.88 15.42 1.76
N ASN A 77 12.09 14.11 1.64
CA ASN A 77 11.87 13.37 0.41
C ASN A 77 10.39 13.24 0.07
N LEU A 78 9.51 13.19 1.07
CA LEU A 78 8.06 13.07 0.91
C LEU A 78 7.43 14.44 0.58
N LEU A 79 7.88 15.51 1.23
CA LEU A 79 7.44 16.87 0.91
C LEU A 79 7.73 17.23 -0.56
N ARG A 80 8.91 16.84 -1.08
CA ARG A 80 9.26 17.02 -2.50
C ARG A 80 8.40 16.20 -3.46
N ARG A 81 7.77 15.12 -2.96
CA ARG A 81 6.85 14.27 -3.73
C ARG A 81 5.40 14.76 -3.69
N GLY A 82 5.13 15.85 -2.97
CA GLY A 82 3.80 16.47 -2.92
C GLY A 82 3.00 16.16 -1.66
N PHE A 83 3.55 15.41 -0.70
CA PHE A 83 2.94 15.30 0.63
C PHE A 83 3.04 16.63 1.38
N THR A 84 2.05 16.94 2.19
CA THR A 84 2.05 18.09 3.09
C THR A 84 2.60 17.71 4.46
N LYS A 85 3.12 18.69 5.18
CA LYS A 85 3.63 18.47 6.54
C LYS A 85 2.51 18.00 7.50
N GLU A 86 1.30 18.54 7.33
CA GLU A 86 0.13 18.17 8.12
C GLU A 86 -0.29 16.71 7.90
N GLU A 87 -0.27 16.21 6.67
CA GLU A 87 -0.53 14.79 6.38
C GLU A 87 0.50 13.89 7.08
N LEU A 88 1.78 14.27 7.02
CA LEU A 88 2.87 13.49 7.62
C LEU A 88 2.85 13.48 9.16
N ASP A 89 2.37 14.57 9.77
CA ASP A 89 2.30 14.71 11.23
C ASP A 89 1.08 13.98 11.81
N ASN A 90 0.00 13.84 11.03
CA ASN A 90 -1.23 13.13 11.41
C ASN A 90 -1.18 11.59 11.19
N MET A 91 -0.05 11.06 10.73
CA MET A 91 0.26 9.62 10.61
C MET A 91 1.01 9.07 11.84
#